data_AF-A0A6V7MC93-F1
#
_entry.id   AF-A0A6V7MC93-F1
#
_cell.length_a   1.000
_cell.length_b   1.000
_cell.length_c   1.000
_cell.angle_alpha   90.00
_cell.angle_beta   90.00
_cell.angle_gamma   90.00
#
_symmetry.space_group_name_H-M   'P 1'
#
loop_
_entity.id
_entity.type
_entity.pdbx_description
1 polymer ?
#
loop_
_entity_poly.entity_id
_entity_poly.type
_entity_poly.pdbx_seq_one_letter_code
_entity_poly.pdbx_strand_id
1 'polypeptide(L)' 'MFYVIGLGLGDASDVTVKGLEIIKKCDRVFLESYTSMLTVGVEEL' A
#
# COMPACT_ATOMS: atom_id res chain seq x y z
N MET A 1 -7.65 12.08 -9.03
CA MET A 1 -6.49 11.48 -9.74
C MET A 1 -6.40 10.02 -9.34
N PHE A 2 -6.00 9.13 -10.24
CA PHE A 2 -5.81 7.70 -9.95
C PHE A 2 -4.32 7.39 -9.81
N TYR A 3 -3.94 6.68 -8.75
CA TYR A 3 -2.56 6.30 -8.46
C TYR A 3 -2.46 4.80 -8.24
N VAL A 4 -1.41 4.18 -8.79
CA VAL A 4 -1.02 2.79 -8.49
C VAL A 4 0.28 2.86 -7.70
N ILE A 5 0.26 2.37 -6.46
CA ILE A 5 1.36 2.52 -5.50
C ILE A 5 1.76 1.11 -5.04
N GLY A 6 3.04 0.76 -5.22
CA GLY A 6 3.57 -0.49 -4.69
C GLY A 6 3.84 -0.39 -3.19
N LEU A 7 3.46 -1.43 -2.44
CA LEU A 7 3.62 -1.49 -0.98
C LEU A 7 4.99 -2.03 -0.52
N GLY A 8 5.74 -2.68 -1.42
CA GLY A 8 6.97 -3.39 -1.06
C GLY A 8 6.75 -4.89 -0.88
N LEU A 9 7.69 -5.57 -0.23
CA LEU A 9 7.68 -7.03 -0.07
C LEU A 9 7.65 -7.48 1.40
N GLY A 10 8.10 -6.64 2.33
CA GLY A 10 8.00 -6.85 3.77
C GLY A 10 6.64 -6.38 4.29
N ASP A 11 6.67 -5.38 5.17
CA ASP A 11 5.50 -4.81 5.84
C ASP A 11 5.11 -3.43 5.28
N ALA A 12 4.16 -2.75 5.95
CA ALA A 12 3.68 -1.44 5.55
C ALA A 12 4.79 -0.37 5.45
N SER A 13 5.93 -0.55 6.13
CA SER A 13 7.03 0.41 6.15
C SER A 13 7.90 0.39 4.89
N ASP A 14 7.79 -0.66 4.07
CA ASP A 14 8.48 -0.74 2.77
C ASP A 14 7.88 0.24 1.74
N VAL A 15 6.68 0.78 1.99
CA VAL A 15 6.09 1.77 1.10
C VAL A 15 6.99 3.01 1.02
N THR A 16 7.20 3.51 -0.19
CA THR A 16 8.03 4.71 -0.36
C THR A 16 7.40 5.91 0.36
N VAL A 17 8.23 6.84 0.86
CA VAL A 17 7.77 8.10 1.49
C VAL A 17 6.81 8.87 0.59
N LYS A 18 7.10 8.92 -0.72
CA LYS A 18 6.21 9.55 -1.71
C LYS A 18 4.87 8.83 -1.84
N GLY A 19 4.88 7.49 -1.84
CA GLY A 19 3.68 6.67 -1.84
C GLY A 19 2.80 6.95 -0.63
N LEU A 20 3.39 6.95 0.56
CA LEU A 20 2.69 7.26 1.82
C LEU A 20 2.04 8.64 1.80
N GLU A 21 2.77 9.66 1.33
CA GLU A 21 2.24 11.03 1.23
C GLU A 21 1.09 11.16 0.24
N ILE A 22 1.06 10.35 -0.82
CA ILE A 22 -0.07 10.30 -1.76
C ILE A 22 -1.25 9.58 -1.13
N ILE A 23 -1.03 8.40 -0.53
CA ILE A 23 -2.07 7.60 0.15
C ILE A 23 -2.83 8.45 1.17
N LYS A 24 -2.11 9.20 2.01
CA LYS A 24 -2.68 10.09 3.05
C LYS A 24 -3.57 11.22 2.49
N LYS A 25 -3.46 11.55 1.20
CA LYS A 25 -4.23 12.63 0.54
C LYS A 25 -5.39 12.10 -0.30
N CYS A 26 -5.52 10.79 -0.47
CA CYS A 26 -6.58 10.20 -1.27
C CYS A 26 -7.90 10.11 -0.47
N ASP A 27 -9.01 10.48 -1.10
CA ASP A 27 -10.35 10.33 -0.50
C ASP A 27 -10.75 8.85 -0.31
N ARG A 28 -10.20 7.96 -1.14
CA ARG A 28 -10.43 6.52 -1.11
C ARG A 28 -9.14 5.78 -1.44
N VAL A 29 -8.89 4.71 -0.70
CA VAL A 29 -7.74 3.81 -0.87
C VAL A 29 -8.26 2.40 -1.03
N PHE A 30 -7.71 1.65 -1.99
CA PHE A 30 -8.06 0.25 -2.24
C PHE A 30 -6.79 -0.58 -2.14
N LEU A 31 -6.89 -1.76 -1.52
CA LEU A 31 -5.81 -2.72 -1.39
C LEU A 31 -6.04 -3.91 -2.33
N GLU A 32 -4.97 -4.35 -2.98
CA GLU A 32 -4.94 -5.55 -3.80
C GLU A 32 -3.96 -6.55 -3.17
N SER A 33 -4.38 -7.80 -2.99
CA SER A 33 -3.64 -8.83 -2.23
C SER A 33 -3.70 -10.24 -2.84
N TYR A 34 -4.13 -10.37 -4.09
CA TYR A 34 -4.22 -11.65 -4.81
C TYR A 34 -3.05 -11.87 -5.78
N THR A 35 -2.31 -10.82 -6.16
CA THR A 35 -1.17 -10.93 -7.09
C THR A 35 0.14 -11.32 -6.42
N SER A 36 0.28 -11.09 -5.12
CA SER A 36 1.47 -11.43 -4.32
C SER A 36 1.06 -11.85 -2.91
N MET A 37 1.89 -12.68 -2.26
CA MET A 37 1.73 -12.92 -0.82
C MET A 37 2.17 -11.68 -0.06
N LEU A 38 1.27 -11.16 0.78
CA LEU A 38 1.62 -10.19 1.81
C LEU A 38 2.35 -10.95 2.93
N THR A 39 3.48 -10.42 3.39
CA THR A 39 4.23 -11.06 4.49
C THR A 39 3.63 -10.74 5.87
N VAL A 40 2.65 -9.84 5.89
CA VAL A 40 1.81 -9.47 7.04
C VAL A 40 0.33 -9.70 6.71
N GLY A 41 -0.51 -9.75 7.74
CA GLY A 41 -1.96 -9.81 7.56
C GLY A 41 -2.51 -8.54 6.89
N VAL A 42 -3.63 -8.67 6.16
CA VAL A 42 -4.32 -7.50 5.59
C VAL A 42 -4.77 -6.54 6.70
N GLU A 43 -5.06 -7.05 7.90
CA GLU A 43 -5.47 -6.23 9.04
C GLU A 43 -4.34 -5.35 9.59
N GLU A 44 -3.08 -5.63 9.22
CA GLU A 44 -1.90 -4.85 9.64
C GLU A 44 -1.54 -3.72 8.67
N LEU A 45 -2.21 -3.63 7.51
CA LEU A 45 -1.94 -2.64 6.44
C LEU A 45 -2.87 -1.41 6.47
#